data_AF-A0A820MPE2-F1
#
_entry.id   AF-A0A820MPE2-F1
#
_cell.length_a   1.000
_cell.length_b   1.000
_cell.length_c   1.000
_cell.angle_alpha   90.00
_cell.angle_beta   90.00
_cell.angle_gamma   90.00
#
_symmetry.space_group_name_H-M   'P 1'
#
loop_
_entity.id
_entity.type
_entity.pdbx_description
1 polymer ?
#
loop_
_entity_poly.entity_id
_entity_poly.type
_entity_poly.pdbx_seq_one_letter_code
_entity_poly.pdbx_strand_id
1 'polypeptide(L)'
;NSLATVFSSGSMTCLCLAVIDQYFATCPHVHWQKWCNIKLAHRLTAIFTIVWILQGIPYVVFYNHIISSSTNTTACEITNEKFSEYLVYGYYFTISNVLTFISIIFGFMAYYNARHLSHRAVPLIRRELDKQLTVMVLVQVLINSCAVLPFGITYMVKKLTAISSDPV
;
A
#
# COMPACT_ATOMS: atom_id res chain seq x y z
N ASN A 1 11.54 -10.30 -9.54
CA ASN A 1 10.78 -10.26 -8.26
C ASN A 1 11.06 -9.00 -7.45
N SER A 2 12.30 -8.65 -7.11
CA SER A 2 12.62 -7.44 -6.32
C SER A 2 12.00 -6.14 -6.87
N LEU A 3 12.18 -5.84 -8.15
CA LEU A 3 11.61 -4.65 -8.79
C LEU A 3 10.07 -4.61 -8.71
N ALA A 4 9.41 -5.75 -8.95
CA ALA A 4 7.97 -5.85 -8.87
C ALA A 4 7.46 -5.55 -7.44
N THR A 5 8.18 -6.03 -6.42
CA THR A 5 7.86 -5.72 -5.03
C THR A 5 8.03 -4.24 -4.74
N VAL A 6 9.16 -3.63 -5.12
CA VAL A 6 9.42 -2.19 -4.91
C VAL A 6 8.34 -1.33 -5.58
N PHE A 7 7.96 -1.63 -6.81
CA PHE A 7 6.90 -0.90 -7.51
C PHE A 7 5.53 -1.09 -6.85
N SER A 8 5.23 -2.32 -6.42
CA SER A 8 3.97 -2.61 -5.71
C SER A 8 3.90 -1.83 -4.39
N SER A 9 4.94 -1.89 -3.55
CA SER A 9 4.99 -1.13 -2.28
C SER A 9 4.91 0.37 -2.49
N GLY A 10 5.64 0.87 -3.49
CA GLY A 10 5.63 2.28 -3.86
C GLY A 10 4.24 2.73 -4.28
N SER A 11 3.57 1.97 -5.15
CA SER A 11 2.20 2.25 -5.59
C SER A 11 1.20 2.28 -4.42
N MET A 12 1.26 1.32 -3.51
CA MET A 12 0.42 1.30 -2.30
C MET A 12 0.63 2.54 -1.42
N THR A 13 1.90 2.94 -1.26
CA THR A 13 2.24 4.11 -0.45
C THR A 13 1.74 5.38 -1.11
N CYS A 14 1.93 5.53 -2.42
CA CYS A 14 1.41 6.66 -3.19
C CYS A 14 -0.12 6.73 -3.13
N LEU A 15 -0.81 5.59 -3.24
CA LEU A 15 -2.26 5.52 -3.05
C LEU A 15 -2.65 6.01 -1.65
N CYS A 16 -1.99 5.51 -0.60
CA CYS A 16 -2.25 5.91 0.78
C CYS A 16 -2.05 7.42 0.97
N LEU A 17 -0.93 7.97 0.46
CA LEU A 17 -0.66 9.41 0.51
C LEU A 17 -1.69 10.23 -0.27
N ALA A 18 -2.13 9.75 -1.44
CA ALA A 18 -3.17 10.42 -2.24
C ALA A 18 -4.51 10.45 -1.50
N VAL A 19 -4.87 9.38 -0.79
CA VAL A 19 -6.09 9.33 0.03
C VAL A 19 -6.00 10.32 1.21
N ILE A 20 -4.85 10.39 1.87
CA ILE A 20 -4.60 11.33 2.98
C ILE A 20 -4.65 12.78 2.47
N ASP A 21 -4.04 13.05 1.32
CA ASP A 21 -4.08 14.38 0.67
C ASP A 21 -5.54 14.76 0.34
N GLN A 22 -6.31 13.82 -0.21
CA GLN A 22 -7.72 14.01 -0.49
C GLN A 22 -8.56 14.27 0.78
N TYR A 23 -8.24 13.60 1.89
CA TYR A 23 -8.86 13.89 3.18
C TYR A 23 -8.55 15.33 3.62
N PHE A 24 -7.29 15.77 3.58
CA PHE A 24 -6.93 17.13 3.97
C PHE A 24 -7.52 18.19 3.05
N ALA A 25 -7.61 17.93 1.74
CA ALA A 25 -8.26 18.83 0.78
C ALA A 25 -9.76 18.99 1.06
N THR A 26 -10.43 17.89 1.42
CA THR A 26 -11.88 17.88 1.70
C THR A 26 -12.23 18.30 3.13
N CYS A 27 -11.25 18.40 4.04
CA CYS A 27 -11.48 18.83 5.42
C CYS A 27 -12.10 20.24 5.50
N PRO A 28 -13.06 20.48 6.40
CA PRO A 28 -13.70 21.79 6.55
C PRO A 28 -12.80 22.83 7.23
N HIS A 29 -11.73 22.39 7.90
CA HIS A 29 -10.83 23.26 8.64
C HIS A 29 -9.65 23.71 7.74
N VAL A 30 -9.57 25.01 7.47
CA VAL A 30 -8.56 25.63 6.59
C VAL A 30 -7.12 25.32 7.03
N HIS A 31 -6.88 25.13 8.33
CA HIS A 31 -5.57 24.76 8.84
C HIS A 31 -5.08 23.42 8.26
N TRP A 32 -5.96 22.42 8.15
CA TRP A 32 -5.63 21.11 7.61
C TRP A 32 -5.44 21.14 6.09
N GLN A 33 -6.21 21.98 5.39
CA GLN A 33 -6.03 22.18 3.95
C GLN A 33 -4.64 22.73 3.58
N LYS A 34 -3.96 23.45 4.48
CA LYS A 34 -2.59 23.94 4.24
C LYS A 34 -1.56 22.81 4.09
N TRP A 35 -1.87 21.62 4.61
CA TRP A 35 -1.03 20.43 4.49
C TRP A 35 -1.13 19.80 3.10
N CYS A 36 -2.22 20.05 2.36
CA CYS A 36 -2.37 19.70 0.96
C CYS A 36 -1.50 20.64 0.09
N ASN A 37 -0.19 20.39 0.07
CA ASN A 37 0.78 21.17 -0.67
C ASN A 37 1.61 20.30 -1.60
N ILE A 38 1.65 20.66 -2.88
CA ILE A 38 2.39 19.93 -3.91
C ILE A 38 3.88 19.76 -3.58
N LYS A 39 4.50 20.73 -2.89
CA LYS A 39 5.90 20.65 -2.45
C LYS A 39 6.08 19.60 -1.36
N LEU A 40 5.12 19.48 -0.45
CA LEU A 40 5.13 18.46 0.60
C LEU A 40 4.92 17.08 -0.02
N ALA A 41 3.95 16.94 -0.93
CA ALA A 41 3.70 15.70 -1.65
C ALA A 41 4.96 15.19 -2.37
N HIS A 42 5.65 16.05 -3.12
CA HIS A 42 6.91 15.67 -3.78
C HIS A 42 8.00 15.22 -2.80
N ARG A 43 8.16 15.93 -1.68
CA ARG A 43 9.14 15.55 -0.65
C ARG A 43 8.81 14.20 -0.03
N LEU A 44 7.55 13.97 0.36
CA LEU A 44 7.11 12.70 0.94
C LEU A 44 7.27 11.55 -0.04
N THR A 45 6.81 11.71 -1.28
CA THR A 45 6.96 10.69 -2.32
C THR A 45 8.43 10.35 -2.56
N ALA A 46 9.31 11.35 -2.69
CA ALA A 46 10.74 11.12 -2.88
C ALA A 46 11.36 10.35 -1.71
N ILE A 47 11.03 10.71 -0.46
CA ILE A 47 11.50 10.00 0.74
C ILE A 47 11.05 8.54 0.71
N PHE A 48 9.77 8.27 0.47
CA PHE A 48 9.25 6.91 0.41
C PHE A 48 9.83 6.11 -0.75
N THR A 49 10.05 6.73 -1.92
CA THR A 49 10.72 6.07 -3.05
C THR A 49 12.12 5.60 -2.66
N ILE A 50 12.91 6.43 -1.98
CA ILE A 50 14.25 6.05 -1.51
C ILE A 50 14.15 4.89 -0.50
N VAL A 51 13.22 4.97 0.46
CA VAL A 51 12.98 3.90 1.44
C VAL A 51 12.65 2.58 0.74
N TRP A 52 11.78 2.60 -0.27
CA TRP A 52 11.42 1.38 -1.02
C TRP A 52 12.56 0.82 -1.87
N ILE A 53 13.42 1.69 -2.44
CA ILE A 53 14.63 1.24 -3.15
C ILE A 53 15.59 0.55 -2.18
N LEU A 54 15.83 1.13 -1.01
CA LEU A 54 16.69 0.55 0.02
C LEU A 54 16.14 -0.79 0.53
N GLN A 55 14.82 -0.86 0.74
CA GLN A 55 14.10 -2.08 1.10
C GLN A 55 14.20 -3.17 0.01
N GLY A 56 14.41 -2.79 -1.25
CA GLY A 56 14.62 -3.70 -2.38
C GLY A 56 15.97 -4.41 -2.36
N ILE A 57 16.98 -3.89 -1.64
CA ILE A 57 18.34 -4.45 -1.62
C ILE A 57 18.38 -5.87 -1.04
N PRO A 58 17.79 -6.16 0.14
CA PRO A 58 17.71 -7.53 0.67
C PRO A 58 17.09 -8.54 -0.30
N TYR A 59 16.10 -8.13 -1.10
CA TYR A 59 15.50 -9.03 -2.09
C TYR A 59 16.47 -9.43 -3.19
N VAL A 60 17.45 -8.59 -3.54
CA VAL A 60 18.49 -8.94 -4.52
C VAL A 60 19.53 -9.88 -3.91
N VAL A 61 19.82 -9.73 -2.62
CA VAL A 61 20.86 -10.52 -1.93
C VAL A 61 20.37 -11.93 -1.55
N PHE A 62 19.12 -12.07 -1.11
CA PHE A 62 18.63 -13.33 -0.51
C PHE A 62 17.76 -14.19 -1.44
N TYR A 63 17.38 -13.68 -2.62
CA TYR A 63 16.75 -14.51 -3.66
C TYR A 63 17.82 -15.20 -4.50
N ASN A 64 17.76 -16.52 -4.56
CA ASN A 64 18.63 -17.32 -5.40
C ASN A 64 17.83 -18.17 -6.38
N HIS A 65 18.47 -18.53 -7.49
CA HIS A 65 17.93 -19.51 -8.43
C HIS A 65 18.23 -20.91 -7.91
N ILE A 66 17.18 -21.66 -7.55
CA ILE A 66 17.28 -23.05 -7.13
C ILE A 66 16.74 -23.91 -8.26
N ILE A 67 17.50 -24.94 -8.65
CA ILE A 67 17.03 -25.94 -9.62
C ILE A 67 16.25 -26.97 -8.82
N SER A 68 14.94 -27.07 -9.07
CA SER A 68 14.10 -28.07 -8.41
C SER A 68 14.50 -29.47 -8.86
N SER A 69 14.94 -30.31 -7.93
CA SER A 69 15.41 -31.68 -8.23
C SER A 69 14.31 -32.60 -8.77
N SER A 70 13.04 -32.25 -8.59
CA SER A 70 11.89 -33.05 -9.06
C SER A 70 11.42 -32.69 -10.47
N THR A 71 11.61 -31.44 -10.89
CA THR A 71 11.05 -30.91 -12.15
C THR A 71 12.09 -30.37 -13.12
N ASN A 72 13.37 -30.31 -12.73
CA ASN A 72 14.45 -29.67 -13.48
C ASN A 72 14.14 -28.21 -13.91
N THR A 73 13.18 -27.57 -13.25
CA THR A 73 12.82 -26.18 -13.50
C THR A 73 13.59 -25.27 -12.55
N THR A 74 14.08 -24.15 -13.08
CA THR A 74 14.72 -23.09 -12.29
C THR A 74 13.65 -22.25 -11.61
N ALA A 75 13.60 -22.29 -10.29
CA ALA A 75 12.72 -21.46 -9.47
C ALA A 75 13.53 -20.38 -8.73
N CYS A 76 12.96 -19.19 -8.55
CA CYS A 76 13.53 -18.15 -7.70
C CYS A 76 12.94 -18.26 -6.31
N GLU A 77 13.73 -18.67 -5.33
CA GLU A 77 13.27 -18.86 -3.97
C GLU A 77 14.16 -18.15 -2.95
N ILE A 78 13.57 -17.83 -1.80
CA ILE A 78 14.25 -17.20 -0.68
C ILE A 78 15.06 -18.28 0.03
N THR A 79 16.37 -18.10 0.09
CA THR A 79 17.27 -19.08 0.72
C THR A 79 17.45 -18.89 2.21
N ASN A 80 17.12 -17.69 2.73
CA ASN A 80 17.31 -17.35 4.13
C ASN A 80 15.97 -17.37 4.87
N GLU A 81 15.83 -18.27 5.85
CA GLU A 81 14.62 -18.43 6.66
C GLU A 81 14.26 -17.16 7.45
N LYS A 82 15.26 -16.46 8.02
CA LYS A 82 15.03 -15.21 8.75
C LYS A 82 14.53 -14.09 7.84
N PHE A 83 15.01 -14.05 6.60
CA PHE A 83 14.46 -13.13 5.62
C PHE A 83 13.02 -13.52 5.23
N SER A 84 12.72 -14.81 5.09
CA SER A 84 11.36 -15.29 4.83
C SER A 84 10.38 -14.91 5.95
N GLU A 85 10.77 -15.10 7.22
CA GLU A 85 9.98 -14.67 8.39
C GLU A 85 9.73 -13.17 8.39
N TYR A 86 10.78 -12.36 8.14
CA TYR A 86 10.67 -10.91 8.03
C TYR A 86 9.68 -10.48 6.96
N LEU A 87 9.68 -11.13 5.79
CA LEU A 87 8.75 -10.82 4.72
C LEU A 87 7.30 -11.13 5.10
N VAL A 88 7.06 -12.28 5.71
CA VAL A 88 5.72 -12.72 6.10
C VAL A 88 5.15 -11.80 7.18
N TYR A 89 5.84 -11.70 8.32
CA TYR A 89 5.31 -11.02 9.50
C TYR A 89 5.56 -9.51 9.47
N GLY A 90 6.74 -9.08 9.04
CA GLY A 90 7.11 -7.67 8.99
C GLY A 90 6.46 -6.96 7.80
N TYR A 91 6.68 -7.45 6.60
CA TYR A 91 6.28 -6.73 5.40
C TYR A 91 4.81 -6.99 5.00
N TYR A 92 4.43 -8.24 4.73
CA TYR A 92 3.09 -8.58 4.25
C TYR A 92 2.03 -8.39 5.34
N PHE A 93 2.29 -8.89 6.54
CA PHE A 93 1.29 -8.81 7.60
C PHE A 93 1.19 -7.40 8.19
N THR A 94 2.31 -6.75 8.52
CA THR A 94 2.27 -5.46 9.21
C THR A 94 2.11 -4.30 8.22
N ILE A 95 3.12 -4.07 7.37
CA ILE A 95 3.16 -2.84 6.55
C ILE A 95 2.01 -2.80 5.53
N SER A 96 1.80 -3.88 4.78
CA SER A 96 0.77 -3.92 3.72
C SER A 96 -0.66 -3.75 4.27
N ASN A 97 -0.98 -4.43 5.37
CA ASN A 97 -2.32 -4.31 5.98
C ASN A 97 -2.50 -2.94 6.64
N VAL A 98 -1.50 -2.43 7.38
CA VAL A 98 -1.59 -1.11 8.01
C VAL A 98 -1.83 -0.01 6.98
N LEU A 99 -1.09 0.00 5.86
CA LEU A 99 -1.31 0.95 4.77
C LEU A 99 -2.71 0.84 4.16
N THR A 100 -3.22 -0.39 4.01
CA THR A 100 -4.57 -0.65 3.50
C THR A 100 -5.63 -0.11 4.47
N PHE A 101 -5.50 -0.39 5.77
CA PHE A 101 -6.42 0.11 6.80
C PHE A 101 -6.44 1.63 6.88
N ILE A 102 -5.26 2.27 6.86
CA ILE A 102 -5.15 3.73 6.81
C ILE A 102 -5.89 4.27 5.58
N SER A 103 -5.66 3.68 4.41
CA SER A 103 -6.31 4.10 3.16
C SER A 103 -7.84 3.95 3.22
N ILE A 104 -8.36 2.88 3.84
CA ILE A 104 -9.81 2.70 4.02
C ILE A 104 -10.39 3.78 4.93
N ILE A 105 -9.75 4.02 6.08
CA ILE A 105 -10.24 5.00 7.08
C ILE A 105 -10.25 6.40 6.48
N PHE A 106 -9.11 6.85 5.94
CA PHE A 106 -9.01 8.19 5.34
C PHE A 106 -9.86 8.31 4.07
N GLY A 107 -10.00 7.24 3.28
CA GLY A 107 -10.86 7.24 2.10
C GLY A 107 -12.33 7.42 2.45
N PHE A 108 -12.81 6.72 3.48
CA PHE A 108 -14.17 6.89 3.99
C PHE A 108 -14.40 8.28 4.58
N MET A 109 -13.44 8.79 5.36
CA MET A 109 -13.52 10.14 5.91
C MET A 109 -13.51 11.22 4.81
N ALA A 110 -12.67 11.07 3.79
CA ALA A 110 -12.63 11.98 2.64
C ALA A 110 -13.96 11.96 1.87
N TYR A 111 -14.54 10.79 1.66
CA TYR A 111 -15.86 10.64 1.03
C TYR A 111 -16.97 11.31 1.84
N TYR A 112 -16.99 11.08 3.16
CA TYR A 112 -17.93 11.72 4.07
C TYR A 112 -17.81 13.25 4.04
N ASN A 113 -16.58 13.76 4.09
CA ASN A 113 -16.31 15.19 4.02
C ASN A 113 -16.73 15.79 2.67
N ALA A 114 -16.40 15.14 1.55
CA ALA A 114 -16.77 15.59 0.21
C ALA A 114 -18.30 15.67 0.02
N ARG A 115 -19.06 14.73 0.61
CA ARG A 115 -20.53 14.77 0.58
C ARG A 115 -21.09 15.96 1.37
N HIS A 116 -20.51 16.26 2.53
CA HIS A 116 -20.92 17.39 3.38
C HIS A 116 -20.41 18.76 2.92
N LEU A 117 -19.33 18.81 2.12
CA LEU A 117 -18.83 20.02 1.49
C LEU A 117 -19.85 20.66 0.54
N SER A 118 -20.93 19.92 0.21
CA SER A 118 -22.01 20.36 -0.68
C SER A 118 -22.71 21.66 -0.26
N HIS A 119 -22.61 22.04 1.01
CA HIS A 119 -23.31 23.20 1.57
C HIS A 119 -22.44 24.46 1.70
N ARG A 120 -21.17 24.45 1.26
CA ARG A 120 -20.25 25.61 1.35
C ARG A 120 -20.06 26.35 0.03
N ALA A 121 -19.81 27.65 0.15
CA ALA A 121 -19.51 28.59 -0.95
C ALA A 121 -18.12 28.37 -1.58
N VAL A 122 -17.83 27.15 -2.04
CA VAL A 122 -16.68 26.84 -2.89
C VAL A 122 -17.13 26.99 -4.34
N PRO A 123 -16.34 27.62 -5.24
CA PRO A 123 -16.68 27.72 -6.65
C PRO A 123 -17.01 26.33 -7.24
N LEU A 124 -18.14 26.25 -7.95
CA LEU A 124 -18.75 25.00 -8.44
C LEU A 124 -17.76 24.11 -9.21
N ILE A 125 -16.89 24.71 -10.02
CA ILE A 125 -15.90 24.00 -10.85
C ILE A 125 -14.87 23.26 -9.98
N ARG A 126 -14.32 23.91 -8.95
CA ARG A 126 -13.32 23.31 -8.07
C ARG A 126 -13.91 22.18 -7.24
N ARG A 127 -15.16 22.37 -6.80
CA ARG A 127 -15.90 21.37 -6.03
C ARG A 127 -16.16 20.09 -6.82
N GLU A 128 -16.55 20.19 -8.09
CA GLU A 128 -16.83 18.99 -8.89
C GLU A 128 -15.53 18.22 -9.20
N LEU A 129 -14.42 18.94 -9.42
CA LEU A 129 -13.11 18.32 -9.57
C LEU A 129 -12.68 17.55 -8.31
N ASP A 130 -12.80 18.16 -7.12
CA ASP A 130 -12.44 17.50 -5.86
C ASP A 130 -13.33 16.28 -5.59
N LYS A 131 -14.62 16.35 -5.96
CA LYS A 131 -15.55 15.22 -5.84
C LYS A 131 -15.18 14.07 -6.78
N GLN A 132 -14.88 14.37 -8.05
CA GLN A 132 -14.42 13.36 -9.02
C GLN A 132 -13.13 12.68 -8.54
N LEU A 133 -12.17 13.46 -8.04
CA LEU A 133 -10.91 12.95 -7.52
C LEU A 133 -11.13 12.07 -6.29
N THR A 134 -11.99 12.48 -5.35
CA THR A 134 -12.36 11.68 -4.17
C THR A 134 -12.97 10.34 -4.55
N VAL A 135 -13.90 10.34 -5.53
CA VAL A 135 -14.55 9.10 -6.00
C VAL A 135 -13.54 8.19 -6.69
N MET A 136 -12.66 8.74 -7.53
CA MET A 136 -11.60 7.98 -8.19
C MET A 136 -10.70 7.28 -7.17
N VAL A 137 -10.22 8.03 -6.18
CA VAL A 137 -9.33 7.50 -5.14
C VAL A 137 -10.03 6.46 -4.26
N LEU A 138 -11.30 6.67 -3.90
CA LEU A 138 -12.08 5.69 -3.14
C LEU A 138 -12.24 4.37 -3.88
N VAL A 139 -12.55 4.41 -5.19
CA VAL A 139 -12.65 3.21 -6.03
C VAL A 139 -11.32 2.47 -6.07
N GLN A 140 -10.20 3.20 -6.22
CA GLN A 140 -8.87 2.59 -6.19
C GLN A 140 -8.59 1.91 -4.84
N VAL A 141 -8.95 2.52 -3.71
CA VAL A 141 -8.81 1.91 -2.37
C VAL A 141 -9.63 0.63 -2.25
N LEU A 142 -10.88 0.61 -2.73
CA LEU A 142 -11.73 -0.57 -2.69
C LEU A 142 -11.17 -1.72 -3.53
N ILE A 143 -10.78 -1.45 -4.77
CA ILE A 143 -10.15 -2.44 -5.66
C ILE A 143 -8.87 -2.97 -5.02
N ASN A 144 -8.06 -2.08 -4.48
CA ASN A 144 -6.80 -2.43 -3.85
C ASN A 144 -7.00 -3.31 -2.60
N SER A 145 -7.98 -2.98 -1.77
CA SER A 145 -8.31 -3.77 -0.57
C SER A 145 -8.78 -5.17 -0.95
N CYS A 146 -9.63 -5.29 -1.98
CA CYS A 146 -10.08 -6.58 -2.51
C CYS A 146 -8.95 -7.41 -3.12
N ALA A 147 -7.89 -6.78 -3.64
CA ALA A 147 -6.75 -7.49 -4.22
C ALA A 147 -5.71 -7.92 -3.16
N VAL A 148 -5.40 -7.05 -2.20
CA VAL A 148 -4.30 -7.25 -1.23
C VAL A 148 -4.71 -8.15 -0.08
N LEU A 149 -5.91 -7.97 0.47
CA LEU A 149 -6.35 -8.73 1.65
C LEU A 149 -6.39 -10.25 1.40
N PRO A 150 -6.96 -10.76 0.30
CA PRO A 150 -6.99 -12.21 0.05
C PRO A 150 -5.58 -12.78 -0.16
N PHE A 151 -4.69 -12.02 -0.80
CA PHE A 151 -3.31 -12.43 -1.00
C PHE A 151 -2.58 -12.59 0.34
N GLY A 152 -2.72 -11.61 1.25
CA GLY A 152 -2.14 -11.69 2.59
C GLY A 152 -2.66 -12.88 3.39
N ILE A 153 -3.98 -13.09 3.40
CA ILE A 153 -4.62 -14.19 4.15
C ILE A 153 -4.15 -15.55 3.62
N THR A 154 -4.19 -15.77 2.30
CA THR A 154 -3.78 -17.05 1.71
C THR A 154 -2.31 -17.37 1.95
N TYR A 155 -1.43 -16.37 1.93
CA TYR A 155 -0.01 -16.57 2.20
C TYR A 155 0.26 -16.94 3.67
N MET A 156 -0.45 -16.30 4.61
CA MET A 156 -0.38 -16.62 6.04
C MET A 156 -0.89 -18.04 6.34
N VAL A 157 -2.04 -18.42 5.76
CA VAL A 157 -2.60 -19.77 5.93
C VAL A 157 -1.62 -20.82 5.43
N LYS A 158 -1.01 -20.64 4.25
CA LYS A 158 -0.01 -21.57 3.71
C LYS A 158 1.19 -21.75 4.62
N LYS A 159 1.71 -20.66 5.19
CA LYS A 159 2.84 -20.73 6.14
C LYS A 159 2.44 -21.41 7.45
N LEU A 160 1.27 -21.13 7.98
CA LEU A 160 0.76 -21.77 9.21
C LEU A 160 0.54 -23.27 9.01
N THR A 161 -0.03 -23.69 7.87
CA THR A 161 -0.22 -25.11 7.56
C THR A 161 1.10 -25.85 7.39
N ALA A 162 2.13 -25.19 6.82
CA ALA A 162 3.46 -25.80 6.67
C ALA A 162 4.09 -26.13 8.04
N ILE A 163 3.97 -25.21 9.01
CA ILE A 163 4.42 -25.42 10.40
C ILE A 163 3.66 -26.57 11.06
N SER A 164 2.36 -26.72 10.78
CA SER A 164 1.55 -27.81 11.33
C SER A 164 1.87 -29.19 10.74
N SER A 165 2.50 -29.24 9.57
CA SER A 165 2.84 -30.49 8.86
C SER A 165 4.26 -30.99 9.08
N ASP A 166 5.12 -30.21 9.76
CA ASP A 166 6.43 -30.69 10.25
C ASP A 166 6.25 -31.20 11.69
N PRO A 167 6.09 -32.52 11.91
CA PRO A 167 6.08 -33.07 13.26
C PRO A 167 7.51 -33.01 13.81
N VAL A 168 7.67 -32.31 14.93
CA VAL A 168 8.84 -32.46 15.82
C VAL A 168 8.89 -33.88 16.37
#